data_AF-A0A7M3MAM5-F1
#
_entry.id   AF-A0A7M3MAM5-F1
#
_cell.length_a   1.000
_cell.length_b   1.000
_cell.length_c   1.000
_cell.angle_alpha   90.00
_cell.angle_beta   90.00
_cell.angle_gamma   90.00
#
_symmetry.space_group_name_H-M   'P 1'
#
loop_
_entity.id
_entity.type
_entity.pdbx_description
1 polymer ?
#
loop_
_entity_poly.entity_id
_entity_poly.type
_entity_poly.pdbx_seq_one_letter_code
_entity_poly.pdbx_strand_id
1 'polypeptide(L)'
;MFFAQLPFIIYKFSTIGVNENIWIGTLHQNAGQISVLFPLFLISIISPWFLLYGRDFKHVIIFTTLIMILTFFAIAGEKRATIFLVPLWLYLCFSLLLLKEFLNNKQFFAAPKAQALLIFFILSLGVFYGSQKLIPSLNLDEKVGGEISILHVFKYTRQYLTRDYIDPLNNPIENIDQDKGIQLGRFAVIERSFSYISSQNIVHFLFGYGASAMNPSYLLGPDRSDVAYQNFGIRGAASNVVRVLFESGTVGVLLKFFWFTAVFIWLLNTFLNKSNKTLTFILFSAFTSHCVFFFDFLLYSDATWCFDILSPMYFLLLALAFRANFYMDDRIVLKNFLKTHLKIY
;
A
#
# COMPACT_ATOMS: atom_id res chain seq x y z
N MET A 1 -2.84 12.90 15.03
CA MET A 1 -1.57 12.26 14.60
C MET A 1 -1.15 12.71 13.20
N PHE A 2 -1.99 12.58 12.15
CA PHE A 2 -1.64 13.01 10.77
C PHE A 2 -1.26 14.48 10.63
N PHE A 3 -2.10 15.41 11.10
CA PHE A 3 -1.78 16.84 11.04
C PHE A 3 -0.52 17.22 11.84
N ALA A 4 -0.14 16.42 12.83
CA ALA A 4 1.09 16.63 13.58
C ALA A 4 2.35 16.22 12.79
N GLN A 5 2.22 15.43 11.72
CA GLN A 5 3.35 15.04 10.85
C GLN A 5 3.70 16.14 9.85
N LEU A 6 2.73 16.96 9.44
CA LEU A 6 2.87 18.01 8.42
C LEU A 6 4.04 18.99 8.67
N PRO A 7 4.20 19.56 9.88
CA PRO A 7 5.31 20.48 10.15
C PRO A 7 6.69 19.84 9.96
N PHE A 8 6.84 18.56 10.34
CA PHE A 8 8.10 17.84 10.24
C PHE A 8 8.46 17.49 8.79
N ILE A 9 7.45 17.25 7.95
CA ILE A 9 7.65 16.98 6.53
C ILE A 9 8.10 18.25 5.81
N ILE A 10 7.45 19.39 6.10
CA ILE A 10 7.83 20.69 5.55
C ILE A 10 9.25 21.04 5.97
N TYR A 11 9.56 20.89 7.27
CA TYR A 11 10.90 21.12 7.80
C TYR A 11 11.96 20.24 7.14
N LYS A 12 11.69 18.94 6.96
CA LYS A 12 12.61 18.03 6.26
C LYS A 12 12.83 18.49 4.81
N PHE A 13 11.75 18.76 4.09
CA PHE A 13 11.85 19.18 2.70
C PHE A 13 12.62 20.49 2.54
N SER A 14 12.44 21.46 3.44
CA SER A 14 13.13 22.75 3.39
C SER A 14 14.60 22.70 3.82
N THR A 15 15.00 21.72 4.64
CA THR A 15 16.37 21.62 5.17
C THR A 15 17.23 20.59 4.46
N ILE A 16 16.66 19.42 4.15
CA ILE A 16 17.38 18.25 3.63
C ILE A 16 17.01 17.97 2.17
N GLY A 17 15.83 18.42 1.72
CA GLY A 17 15.29 18.10 0.40
C GLY A 17 14.69 16.69 0.32
N VAL A 18 14.68 16.12 -0.89
CA VAL A 18 14.18 14.76 -1.15
C VAL A 18 15.30 13.77 -0.85
N ASN A 19 15.14 12.96 0.21
CA ASN A 19 16.16 12.00 0.65
C ASN A 19 15.53 10.90 1.53
N GLU A 20 16.00 9.65 1.42
CA GLU A 20 15.57 8.52 2.26
C GLU A 20 16.26 8.44 3.64
N ASN A 21 17.45 9.03 3.84
CA ASN A 21 18.43 8.57 4.85
C ASN A 21 18.41 9.20 6.26
N ILE A 22 17.32 9.82 6.73
CA ILE A 22 17.35 10.48 8.07
C ILE A 22 16.05 10.27 8.87
N TRP A 23 14.90 10.67 8.32
CA TRP A 23 13.60 10.56 8.98
C TRP A 23 12.46 10.76 7.98
N ILE A 24 11.27 10.26 8.30
CA ILE A 24 10.05 10.46 7.53
C ILE A 24 8.98 11.01 8.49
N GLY A 25 8.70 12.31 8.41
CA GLY A 25 7.88 12.99 9.42
C GLY A 25 8.55 12.95 10.80
N THR A 26 7.83 12.56 11.84
CA THR A 26 8.40 12.36 13.20
C THR A 26 9.03 10.98 13.39
N LEU A 27 8.98 10.09 12.39
CA LEU A 27 9.52 8.74 12.51
C LEU A 27 11.00 8.74 12.08
N HIS A 28 11.89 8.54 13.05
CA HIS A 28 13.33 8.33 12.81
C HIS A 28 13.57 6.87 12.41
N GLN A 29 13.10 6.50 11.22
CA GLN A 29 13.30 5.16 10.66
C GLN A 29 13.71 5.27 9.19
N ASN A 30 14.72 4.49 8.79
CA ASN A 30 15.10 4.25 7.39
C ASN A 30 14.07 3.35 6.65
N ALA A 31 12.80 3.43 7.05
CA ALA A 31 11.71 2.62 6.53
C ALA A 31 10.96 3.38 5.44
N GLY A 32 11.64 3.60 4.31
CA GLY A 32 11.05 4.26 3.15
C GLY A 32 9.78 3.60 2.60
N GLN A 33 9.44 2.38 3.03
CA GLN A 33 8.20 1.73 2.64
C GLN A 33 6.96 2.41 3.27
N ILE A 34 7.10 2.96 4.48
CA ILE A 34 6.01 3.65 5.19
C ILE A 34 5.55 4.89 4.42
N SER A 35 6.47 5.63 3.78
CA SER A 35 6.11 6.83 3.01
C SER A 35 5.26 6.54 1.78
N VAL A 36 5.07 5.29 1.37
CA VAL A 36 4.06 4.90 0.37
C VAL A 36 2.83 4.28 1.01
N LEU A 37 3.03 3.31 1.90
CA LEU A 37 1.93 2.52 2.46
C LEU A 37 0.99 3.35 3.35
N PHE A 38 1.56 4.27 4.13
CA PHE A 38 0.75 5.14 4.98
C PHE A 38 -0.13 6.10 4.16
N PRO A 39 0.39 6.80 3.12
CA PRO A 39 -0.45 7.51 2.17
C PRO A 39 -1.54 6.66 1.53
N LEU A 40 -1.22 5.47 1.01
CA LEU A 40 -2.21 4.61 0.37
C LEU A 40 -3.29 4.14 1.35
N PHE A 41 -2.92 3.83 2.59
CA PHE A 41 -3.86 3.50 3.65
C PHE A 41 -4.81 4.67 3.97
N LEU A 42 -4.29 5.89 4.07
CA LEU A 42 -5.14 7.06 4.31
C LEU A 42 -6.01 7.44 3.10
N ILE A 43 -5.49 7.30 1.87
CA ILE A 43 -6.28 7.44 0.63
C ILE A 43 -7.43 6.44 0.63
N SER A 44 -7.19 5.22 1.12
CA SER A 44 -8.21 4.18 1.25
C SER A 44 -9.37 4.57 2.17
N ILE A 45 -9.19 5.54 3.08
CA ILE A 45 -10.24 6.07 3.96
C ILE A 45 -10.82 7.37 3.41
N ILE A 46 -9.97 8.30 2.96
CA ILE A 46 -10.37 9.63 2.51
C ILE A 46 -11.15 9.57 1.19
N SER A 47 -10.79 8.66 0.27
CA SER A 47 -11.50 8.49 -0.99
C SER A 47 -12.93 7.99 -0.81
N PRO A 48 -13.22 6.92 -0.03
CA PRO A 48 -14.60 6.58 0.35
C PRO A 48 -15.39 7.71 1.00
N TRP A 49 -14.76 8.49 1.89
CA TRP A 49 -15.42 9.65 2.50
C TRP A 49 -15.84 10.68 1.45
N PHE A 50 -14.91 11.06 0.56
CA PHE A 50 -15.21 12.02 -0.51
C PHE A 50 -16.26 11.49 -1.48
N LEU A 51 -16.14 10.23 -1.92
CA LEU A 51 -17.08 9.62 -2.85
C LEU A 51 -18.52 9.51 -2.30
N LEU A 52 -18.66 9.31 -0.98
CA LEU A 52 -19.98 9.21 -0.36
C LEU A 52 -20.54 10.56 0.09
N TYR A 53 -19.71 11.44 0.64
CA TYR A 53 -20.14 12.68 1.30
C TYR A 53 -19.77 13.97 0.55
N GLY A 54 -18.79 13.92 -0.34
CA GLY A 54 -18.28 15.07 -1.08
C GLY A 54 -19.26 15.55 -2.15
N ARG A 55 -20.06 16.55 -1.80
CA ARG A 55 -21.06 17.14 -2.71
C ARG A 55 -20.87 18.62 -2.99
N ASP A 56 -20.11 19.32 -2.15
CA ASP A 56 -19.88 20.76 -2.28
C ASP A 56 -18.40 21.06 -2.54
N PHE A 57 -18.14 22.32 -2.89
CA PHE A 57 -16.79 22.81 -3.16
C PHE A 57 -15.84 22.70 -1.96
N LYS A 58 -16.36 22.79 -0.72
CA LYS A 58 -15.57 22.65 0.50
C LYS A 58 -15.00 21.23 0.62
N HIS A 59 -15.81 20.21 0.37
CA HIS A 59 -15.34 18.82 0.39
C HIS A 59 -14.30 18.56 -0.70
N VAL A 60 -14.46 19.17 -1.88
CA VAL A 60 -13.46 19.10 -2.96
C VAL A 60 -12.14 19.68 -2.52
N ILE A 61 -12.10 20.89 -1.95
CA ILE A 61 -10.87 21.52 -1.47
C ILE A 61 -10.20 20.66 -0.40
N ILE A 62 -10.97 20.17 0.58
CA ILE A 62 -10.44 19.34 1.66
C ILE A 62 -9.83 18.06 1.08
N PHE A 63 -10.57 17.38 0.20
CA PHE A 63 -10.11 16.15 -0.43
C PHE A 63 -8.83 16.37 -1.23
N THR A 64 -8.81 17.32 -2.16
CA THR A 64 -7.64 17.59 -3.01
C THR A 64 -6.42 17.99 -2.18
N THR A 65 -6.60 18.84 -1.17
CA THR A 65 -5.53 19.23 -0.25
C THR A 65 -4.94 18.03 0.47
N LEU A 66 -5.80 17.15 1.01
CA LEU A 66 -5.34 15.94 1.70
C LEU A 66 -4.58 14.99 0.76
N ILE A 67 -5.09 14.74 -0.45
CA ILE A 67 -4.39 13.88 -1.43
C ILE A 67 -3.04 14.48 -1.82
N MET A 68 -2.97 15.80 -2.03
CA MET A 68 -1.72 16.48 -2.37
C MET A 68 -0.69 16.38 -1.25
N ILE A 69 -1.11 16.57 0.01
CA ILE A 69 -0.25 16.40 1.18
C ILE A 69 0.28 14.95 1.27
N LEU A 70 -0.60 13.96 1.11
CA LEU A 70 -0.24 12.54 1.20
C LEU A 70 0.73 12.14 0.09
N THR A 71 0.50 12.65 -1.12
CA THR A 71 1.40 12.44 -2.26
C THR A 71 2.74 13.12 -2.03
N PHE A 72 2.73 14.35 -1.52
CA PHE A 72 3.96 15.09 -1.20
C PHE A 72 4.79 14.37 -0.13
N PHE A 73 4.15 13.77 0.88
CA PHE A 73 4.83 12.93 1.86
C PHE A 73 5.60 11.78 1.22
N ALA A 74 4.99 11.11 0.25
CA ALA A 74 5.61 10.01 -0.47
C ALA A 74 6.75 10.48 -1.38
N ILE A 75 6.54 11.59 -2.10
CA ILE A 75 7.55 12.21 -2.99
C ILE A 75 8.76 12.71 -2.17
N ALA A 76 8.53 13.37 -1.03
CA ALA A 76 9.60 13.84 -0.15
C ALA A 76 10.41 12.70 0.48
N GLY A 77 9.82 11.51 0.57
CA GLY A 77 10.50 10.26 0.87
C GLY A 77 11.18 9.60 -0.33
N GLU A 78 11.30 10.27 -1.48
CA GLU A 78 11.84 9.77 -2.76
C GLU A 78 11.11 8.54 -3.32
N LYS A 79 9.83 8.35 -2.98
CA LYS A 79 9.13 7.13 -3.36
C LYS A 79 8.53 7.21 -4.75
N ARG A 80 9.25 6.60 -5.69
CA ARG A 80 8.92 6.48 -7.12
C ARG A 80 7.57 5.81 -7.38
N ALA A 81 7.22 4.78 -6.60
CA ALA A 81 6.00 3.99 -6.80
C ALA A 81 4.70 4.83 -6.69
N THR A 82 4.75 5.97 -5.99
CA THR A 82 3.64 6.91 -5.83
C THR A 82 3.03 7.33 -7.16
N ILE A 83 3.86 7.48 -8.19
CA ILE A 83 3.43 7.91 -9.53
C ILE A 83 2.37 7.01 -10.14
N PHE A 84 2.39 5.72 -9.80
CA PHE A 84 1.42 4.72 -10.26
C PHE A 84 0.39 4.38 -9.20
N LEU A 85 0.83 4.20 -7.95
CA LEU A 85 -0.04 3.66 -6.90
C LEU A 85 -1.12 4.64 -6.45
N VAL A 86 -0.85 5.95 -6.40
CA VAL A 86 -1.86 6.94 -6.02
C VAL A 86 -2.99 7.01 -7.05
N PRO A 87 -2.72 7.21 -8.37
CA PRO A 87 -3.77 7.11 -9.39
C PRO A 87 -4.53 5.79 -9.32
N LEU A 88 -3.80 4.66 -9.26
CA LEU A 88 -4.41 3.34 -9.21
C LEU A 88 -5.39 3.20 -8.04
N TRP A 89 -5.04 3.69 -6.85
CA TRP A 89 -5.91 3.63 -5.67
C TRP A 89 -7.14 4.51 -5.76
N LEU A 90 -7.01 5.70 -6.35
CA LEU A 90 -8.15 6.59 -6.60
C LEU A 90 -9.16 5.92 -7.54
N TYR A 91 -8.67 5.37 -8.67
CA TYR A 91 -9.53 4.68 -9.63
C TYR A 91 -10.08 3.35 -9.10
N LEU A 92 -9.34 2.64 -8.24
CA LEU A 92 -9.85 1.47 -7.52
C LEU A 92 -11.06 1.86 -6.65
N CYS A 93 -10.95 2.93 -5.86
CA CYS A 93 -12.08 3.41 -5.05
C CYS A 93 -13.27 3.79 -5.95
N PHE A 94 -13.04 4.55 -7.01
CA PHE A 94 -14.11 4.97 -7.92
C PHE A 94 -14.83 3.78 -8.56
N SER A 95 -14.07 2.80 -9.08
CA SER A 95 -14.63 1.60 -9.72
C SER A 95 -15.45 0.74 -8.76
N LEU A 96 -15.05 0.63 -7.49
CA LEU A 96 -15.82 -0.10 -6.47
C LEU A 96 -17.16 0.56 -6.15
N LEU A 97 -17.19 1.90 -6.10
CA LEU A 97 -18.45 2.62 -5.94
C LEU A 97 -19.38 2.35 -7.14
N LEU A 98 -18.85 2.43 -8.37
CA LEU A 98 -19.62 2.16 -9.58
C LEU A 98 -20.17 0.73 -9.60
N LEU A 99 -19.34 -0.27 -9.23
CA LEU A 99 -19.77 -1.66 -9.12
C LEU A 99 -20.95 -1.80 -8.16
N LYS A 100 -20.86 -1.19 -6.98
CA LYS A 100 -21.95 -1.20 -5.99
C LYS A 100 -23.24 -0.60 -6.55
N GLU A 101 -23.15 0.52 -7.25
CA GLU A 101 -24.32 1.22 -7.77
C GLU A 101 -24.96 0.51 -8.96
N PHE A 102 -24.13 -0.07 -9.84
CA PHE A 102 -24.57 -0.93 -10.92
C PHE A 102 -25.39 -2.12 -10.41
N LEU A 103 -24.86 -2.84 -9.40
CA LEU A 103 -25.56 -3.98 -8.81
C LEU A 103 -26.83 -3.59 -8.04
N ASN A 104 -26.93 -2.34 -7.57
CA ASN A 104 -28.12 -1.82 -6.88
C ASN A 104 -29.07 -1.05 -7.82
N ASN A 105 -28.93 -1.18 -9.15
CA ASN A 105 -29.75 -0.51 -10.16
C ASN A 105 -29.89 1.01 -9.97
N LYS A 106 -28.85 1.67 -9.43
CA LYS A 106 -28.82 3.12 -9.31
C LYS A 106 -28.29 3.75 -10.60
N GLN A 107 -28.75 4.96 -10.92
CA GLN A 107 -28.28 5.70 -12.10
C GLN A 107 -26.74 5.78 -12.12
N PHE A 108 -26.16 5.30 -13.22
CA PHE A 108 -24.73 4.98 -13.35
C PHE A 108 -23.84 6.24 -13.32
N PHE A 109 -24.23 7.32 -14.00
CA PHE A 109 -23.50 8.60 -14.00
C PHE A 109 -24.40 9.77 -13.58
N ALA A 110 -24.21 10.24 -12.35
CA ALA A 110 -24.77 11.51 -11.88
C ALA A 110 -23.66 12.57 -11.85
N ALA A 111 -24.02 13.86 -11.92
CA ALA A 111 -23.07 14.99 -11.91
C ALA A 111 -21.98 14.92 -10.81
N PRO A 112 -22.28 14.53 -9.55
CA PRO A 112 -21.24 14.40 -8.51
C PRO A 112 -20.16 13.36 -8.83
N LYS A 113 -20.50 12.31 -9.60
CA LYS A 113 -19.56 11.24 -9.98
C LYS A 113 -18.66 11.69 -11.12
N ALA A 114 -19.21 12.42 -12.09
CA ALA A 114 -18.42 13.04 -13.15
C ALA A 114 -17.43 14.05 -12.55
N GLN A 115 -17.85 14.83 -11.55
CA GLN A 115 -16.97 15.72 -10.79
C GLN A 115 -15.86 14.94 -10.08
N ALA A 116 -16.18 13.86 -9.37
CA ALA A 116 -15.18 13.03 -8.71
C ALA A 116 -14.16 12.44 -9.70
N LEU A 117 -14.63 11.94 -10.85
CA LEU A 117 -13.77 11.41 -11.91
C LEU A 117 -12.83 12.49 -12.47
N LEU A 118 -13.34 13.69 -12.75
CA LEU A 118 -12.53 14.82 -13.20
C LEU A 118 -11.47 15.21 -12.16
N ILE A 119 -11.84 15.25 -10.88
CA ILE A 119 -10.89 15.54 -9.80
C ILE A 119 -9.82 14.45 -9.73
N PHE A 120 -10.19 13.18 -9.83
CA PHE A 120 -9.22 12.07 -9.79
C PHE A 120 -8.29 12.11 -10.99
N PHE A 121 -8.78 12.49 -12.17
CA PHE A 121 -7.97 12.72 -13.36
C PHE A 121 -6.96 13.85 -13.15
N ILE A 122 -7.42 15.02 -12.67
CA ILE A 122 -6.55 16.18 -12.38
C ILE A 122 -5.48 15.81 -11.34
N LEU A 123 -5.88 15.15 -10.25
CA LEU A 123 -4.94 14.69 -9.21
C LEU A 123 -3.93 13.70 -9.77
N SER A 124 -4.35 12.76 -10.63
CA SER A 124 -3.46 11.79 -11.25
C SER A 124 -2.43 12.46 -12.15
N LEU A 125 -2.85 13.44 -12.95
CA LEU A 125 -1.92 14.24 -13.76
C LEU A 125 -0.97 15.06 -12.87
N GLY A 126 -1.47 15.66 -11.79
CA GLY A 126 -0.66 16.41 -10.83
C GLY A 126 0.39 15.53 -10.15
N VAL A 127 0.01 14.33 -9.69
CA VAL A 127 0.93 13.35 -9.11
C VAL A 127 1.97 12.91 -10.14
N PHE A 128 1.54 12.62 -11.38
CA PHE A 128 2.42 12.19 -12.46
C PHE A 128 3.47 13.25 -12.80
N TYR A 129 3.02 14.49 -13.01
CA TYR A 129 3.86 15.64 -13.30
C TYR A 129 4.80 15.97 -12.14
N GLY A 130 4.25 16.08 -10.92
CA GLY A 130 4.99 16.43 -9.71
C GLY A 130 6.05 15.39 -9.36
N SER A 131 5.74 14.10 -9.49
CA SER A 131 6.71 13.02 -9.21
C SER A 131 7.90 13.07 -10.16
N GLN A 132 7.68 13.26 -11.47
CA GLN A 132 8.79 13.36 -12.43
C GLN A 132 9.64 14.61 -12.23
N LYS A 133 9.01 15.75 -11.91
CA LYS A 133 9.75 16.99 -11.65
C LYS A 133 10.55 16.95 -10.35
N LEU A 134 10.04 16.29 -9.31
CA LEU A 134 10.65 16.33 -7.98
C LEU A 134 11.57 15.15 -7.67
N ILE A 135 11.39 14.00 -8.33
CA ILE A 135 12.22 12.81 -8.12
C ILE A 135 13.23 12.71 -9.27
N PRO A 136 14.53 12.96 -9.03
CA PRO A 136 15.57 12.97 -10.06
C PRO A 136 15.56 11.73 -10.94
N SER A 137 15.47 10.53 -10.34
CA SER A 137 15.51 9.26 -11.08
C SER A 137 14.34 9.03 -12.04
N LEU A 138 13.28 9.86 -11.98
CA LEU A 138 12.10 9.74 -12.83
C LEU A 138 12.12 10.71 -14.03
N ASN A 139 13.14 11.57 -14.14
CA ASN A 139 13.32 12.46 -15.28
C ASN A 139 14.61 12.15 -16.05
N LEU A 140 14.69 12.66 -17.28
CA LEU A 140 15.82 12.39 -18.19
C LEU A 140 17.13 13.01 -17.73
N ASP A 141 17.05 14.15 -17.04
CA ASP A 141 18.21 14.93 -16.62
C ASP A 141 18.80 14.49 -15.26
N GLU A 142 18.15 13.52 -14.60
CA GLU A 142 18.48 13.06 -13.26
C GLU A 142 18.65 14.19 -12.23
N LYS A 143 17.81 15.23 -12.32
CA LYS A 143 17.86 16.40 -11.40
C LYS A 143 16.46 16.91 -11.07
N VAL A 144 16.32 17.61 -9.95
CA VAL A 144 15.06 18.28 -9.62
C VAL A 144 14.75 19.34 -10.69
N GLY A 145 13.53 19.30 -11.23
CA GLY A 145 13.07 20.18 -12.31
C GLY A 145 13.33 19.66 -13.73
N GLY A 146 13.95 18.49 -13.89
CA GLY A 146 14.36 17.93 -15.19
C GLY A 146 13.25 17.62 -16.19
N GLU A 147 13.63 17.23 -17.40
CA GLU A 147 12.70 16.92 -18.49
C GLU A 147 11.81 15.69 -18.25
N ILE A 148 10.52 15.85 -18.56
CA ILE A 148 9.49 14.82 -18.35
C ILE A 148 9.47 13.88 -19.55
N SER A 149 9.52 12.57 -19.31
CA SER A 149 9.42 11.56 -20.36
C SER A 149 8.69 10.33 -19.86
N ILE A 150 7.50 10.08 -20.42
CA ILE A 150 6.67 8.91 -20.11
C ILE A 150 7.45 7.61 -20.38
N LEU A 151 8.15 7.56 -21.52
CA LEU A 151 8.93 6.39 -21.93
C LEU A 151 10.07 6.10 -20.95
N HIS A 152 10.74 7.16 -20.44
CA HIS A 152 11.78 7.02 -19.42
C HIS A 152 11.22 6.38 -18.15
N VAL A 153 10.10 6.89 -17.63
CA VAL A 153 9.46 6.34 -16.43
C VAL A 153 9.14 4.85 -16.59
N PHE A 154 8.59 4.42 -17.72
CA PHE A 154 8.28 3.00 -17.95
C PHE A 154 9.54 2.14 -18.06
N LYS A 155 10.57 2.59 -18.79
CA LYS A 155 11.86 1.88 -18.90
C LYS A 155 12.51 1.72 -17.53
N TYR A 156 12.60 2.83 -16.80
CA TYR A 156 13.13 2.89 -15.45
C TYR A 156 12.38 1.94 -14.51
N THR A 157 11.05 1.98 -14.52
CA THR A 157 10.22 1.13 -13.64
C THR A 157 10.41 -0.35 -13.95
N ARG A 158 10.46 -0.72 -15.23
CA ARG A 158 10.74 -2.10 -15.63
C ARG A 158 12.10 -2.55 -15.10
N GLN A 159 13.16 -1.78 -15.36
CA GLN A 159 14.51 -2.10 -14.86
C GLN A 159 14.53 -2.20 -13.33
N TYR A 160 13.91 -1.26 -12.61
CA TYR A 160 13.84 -1.30 -11.15
C TYR A 160 13.14 -2.56 -10.61
N LEU A 161 12.11 -3.06 -11.31
CA LEU A 161 11.36 -4.26 -10.90
C LEU A 161 12.07 -5.56 -11.28
N THR A 162 12.81 -5.60 -12.38
CA THR A 162 13.37 -6.84 -12.96
C THR A 162 14.90 -6.91 -12.96
N ARG A 163 15.62 -5.90 -12.46
CA ARG A 163 17.09 -5.89 -12.45
C ARG A 163 17.67 -7.12 -11.79
N ASP A 164 18.75 -7.63 -12.37
CA ASP A 164 19.60 -8.67 -11.78
C ASP A 164 20.87 -8.04 -11.17
N TYR A 165 21.83 -8.86 -10.75
CA TYR A 165 23.06 -8.36 -10.13
C TYR A 165 24.03 -7.66 -11.11
N ILE A 166 23.86 -7.84 -12.42
CA ILE A 166 24.73 -7.27 -13.46
C ILE A 166 24.11 -6.05 -14.17
N ASP A 167 22.87 -5.69 -13.81
CA ASP A 167 22.15 -4.56 -14.39
C ASP A 167 22.88 -3.23 -14.17
N PRO A 168 22.90 -2.31 -15.16
CA PRO A 168 23.55 -1.00 -15.04
C PRO A 168 23.07 -0.12 -13.88
N LEU A 169 21.85 -0.34 -13.35
CA LEU A 169 21.37 0.32 -12.13
C LEU A 169 22.15 -0.10 -10.87
N ASN A 170 22.85 -1.22 -10.92
CA ASN A 170 23.87 -1.61 -9.96
C ASN A 170 25.22 -1.19 -10.57
N ASN A 171 25.76 -0.04 -10.13
CA ASN A 171 27.00 0.57 -10.67
C ASN A 171 28.07 -0.43 -11.15
N PRO A 172 28.84 -0.11 -12.21
CA PRO A 172 29.76 -1.05 -12.83
C PRO A 172 30.86 -1.52 -11.86
N ILE A 173 30.73 -2.79 -11.47
CA ILE A 173 31.74 -3.85 -11.28
C ILE A 173 33.11 -3.40 -10.76
N GLU A 174 33.44 -3.80 -9.52
CA GLU A 174 34.79 -4.31 -9.20
C GLU A 174 34.82 -5.45 -8.14
N ASN A 175 33.82 -5.64 -7.26
CA ASN A 175 33.77 -6.79 -6.35
C ASN A 175 32.35 -7.05 -5.79
N ILE A 176 31.82 -8.25 -6.03
CA ILE A 176 30.49 -8.69 -5.55
C ILE A 176 30.49 -8.95 -4.03
N ASP A 177 31.65 -9.25 -3.46
CA ASP A 177 31.82 -9.68 -2.06
C ASP A 177 31.94 -8.52 -1.05
N GLN A 178 31.74 -7.27 -1.48
CA GLN A 178 31.63 -6.11 -0.59
C GLN A 178 30.20 -5.54 -0.67
N ASP A 179 29.59 -5.22 0.47
CA ASP A 179 28.25 -4.63 0.55
C ASP A 179 28.23 -3.20 -0.08
N LYS A 180 28.13 -3.17 -1.41
CA LYS A 180 28.17 -1.95 -2.25
C LYS A 180 26.81 -1.60 -2.85
N GLY A 181 25.72 -2.14 -2.33
CA GLY A 181 24.36 -1.80 -2.78
C GLY A 181 23.86 -2.52 -4.04
N ILE A 182 24.52 -3.58 -4.49
CA ILE A 182 24.03 -4.45 -5.57
C ILE A 182 22.79 -5.20 -5.07
N GLN A 183 21.65 -5.03 -5.75
CA GLN A 183 20.38 -5.61 -5.31
C GLN A 183 19.54 -6.08 -6.50
N LEU A 184 18.83 -7.18 -6.31
CA LEU A 184 17.81 -7.65 -7.24
C LEU A 184 16.60 -6.71 -7.25
N GLY A 185 15.93 -6.65 -8.40
CA GLY A 185 14.62 -6.05 -8.54
C GLY A 185 13.55 -6.83 -7.78
N ARG A 186 12.44 -6.19 -7.42
CA ARG A 186 11.41 -6.80 -6.56
C ARG A 186 10.83 -8.09 -7.13
N PHE A 187 10.58 -8.14 -8.45
CA PHE A 187 10.08 -9.36 -9.10
C PHE A 187 11.16 -10.43 -9.20
N ALA A 188 12.41 -10.03 -9.48
CA ALA A 188 13.55 -10.94 -9.50
C ALA A 188 13.80 -11.57 -8.11
N VAL A 189 13.61 -10.82 -7.01
CA VAL A 189 13.67 -11.37 -5.65
C VAL A 189 12.61 -12.46 -5.48
N ILE A 190 11.35 -12.17 -5.80
CA ILE A 190 10.25 -13.14 -5.66
C ILE A 190 10.51 -14.40 -6.49
N GLU A 191 10.85 -14.25 -7.77
CA GLU A 191 11.14 -15.36 -8.68
C GLU A 191 12.30 -16.23 -8.20
N ARG A 192 13.42 -15.60 -7.82
CA ARG A 192 14.60 -16.31 -7.33
C ARG A 192 14.35 -16.98 -5.99
N SER A 193 13.56 -16.36 -5.11
CA SER A 193 13.11 -16.95 -3.84
C SER A 193 12.27 -18.20 -4.06
N PHE A 194 11.27 -18.14 -4.94
CA PHE A 194 10.46 -19.32 -5.27
C PHE A 194 11.28 -20.43 -5.92
N SER A 195 12.17 -20.08 -6.85
CA SER A 195 13.06 -21.04 -7.51
C SER A 195 14.03 -21.70 -6.53
N TYR A 196 14.55 -20.93 -5.57
CA TYR A 196 15.40 -21.46 -4.51
C TYR A 196 14.65 -22.47 -3.65
N ILE A 197 13.49 -22.10 -3.11
CA ILE A 197 12.69 -22.96 -2.22
C ILE A 197 12.16 -24.21 -2.94
N SER A 198 11.78 -24.10 -4.22
CA SER A 198 11.31 -25.24 -5.01
C SER A 198 12.41 -26.25 -5.34
N SER A 199 13.67 -25.82 -5.33
CA SER A 199 14.84 -26.71 -5.51
C SER A 199 15.24 -27.48 -4.25
N GLN A 200 14.62 -27.18 -3.09
CA GLN A 200 14.93 -27.82 -1.82
C GLN A 200 14.15 -29.13 -1.63
N ASN A 201 14.46 -29.86 -0.55
CA ASN A 201 13.68 -31.03 -0.17
C ASN A 201 12.21 -30.68 0.15
N ILE A 202 11.34 -31.70 0.14
CA ILE A 202 9.89 -31.53 0.35
C ILE A 202 9.55 -30.83 1.69
N VAL A 203 10.37 -31.04 2.72
CA VAL A 203 10.13 -30.44 4.05
C VAL A 203 10.34 -28.92 3.98
N HIS A 204 11.45 -28.46 3.40
CA HIS A 204 11.73 -27.04 3.24
C HIS A 204 10.80 -26.38 2.22
N PHE A 205 10.42 -27.09 1.16
CA PHE A 205 9.43 -26.60 0.22
C PHE A 205 8.07 -26.32 0.90
N LEU A 206 7.62 -27.21 1.78
CA LEU A 206 6.31 -27.10 2.43
C LEU A 206 6.33 -26.18 3.65
N PHE A 207 7.37 -26.26 4.49
CA PHE A 207 7.43 -25.65 5.82
C PHE A 207 8.55 -24.62 6.00
N GLY A 208 9.39 -24.41 4.99
CA GLY A 208 10.47 -23.44 5.03
C GLY A 208 11.63 -23.86 5.94
N TYR A 209 12.38 -22.87 6.41
CA TYR A 209 13.56 -23.02 7.27
C TYR A 209 13.28 -22.65 8.73
N GLY A 210 12.05 -22.25 9.06
CA GLY A 210 11.64 -21.83 10.40
C GLY A 210 11.75 -20.32 10.63
N ALA A 211 11.23 -19.90 11.78
CA ALA A 211 11.17 -18.49 12.16
C ALA A 211 12.55 -17.83 12.13
N SER A 212 12.61 -16.58 11.68
CA SER A 212 13.85 -15.79 11.60
C SER A 212 14.90 -16.25 10.59
N ALA A 213 14.58 -17.19 9.70
CA ALA A 213 15.45 -17.56 8.58
C ALA A 213 15.87 -16.36 7.71
N MET A 214 15.01 -15.35 7.60
CA MET A 214 15.23 -14.11 6.84
C MET A 214 15.46 -12.87 7.72
N ASN A 215 15.44 -13.00 9.05
CA ASN A 215 15.48 -11.84 9.93
C ASN A 215 16.91 -11.46 10.30
N PRO A 216 17.22 -10.14 10.30
CA PRO A 216 18.44 -9.62 10.91
C PRO A 216 18.63 -10.18 12.31
N SER A 217 19.78 -10.81 12.57
CA SER A 217 20.16 -11.21 13.93
C SER A 217 21.09 -10.17 14.53
N TYR A 218 20.76 -9.70 15.73
CA TYR A 218 21.61 -8.79 16.51
C TYR A 218 22.96 -9.44 16.90
N LEU A 219 23.05 -10.77 16.80
CA LEU A 219 24.26 -11.55 17.10
C LEU A 219 25.27 -11.58 15.94
N LEU A 220 24.88 -11.15 14.72
CA LEU A 220 25.71 -11.24 13.51
C LEU A 220 26.58 -9.99 13.25
N GLY A 221 26.68 -9.05 14.19
CA GLY A 221 27.57 -7.89 14.06
C GLY A 221 27.16 -6.92 12.92
N PRO A 222 28.12 -6.21 12.28
CA PRO A 222 27.82 -5.18 11.27
C PRO A 222 27.10 -5.70 10.01
N ASP A 223 27.17 -7.01 9.72
CA ASP A 223 26.49 -7.66 8.58
C ASP A 223 25.03 -8.02 8.85
N ARG A 224 24.45 -7.50 9.94
CA ARG A 224 23.07 -7.70 10.40
C ARG A 224 22.00 -7.60 9.29
N SER A 225 22.21 -6.79 8.25
CA SER A 225 21.22 -6.52 7.21
C SER A 225 21.19 -7.54 6.07
N ASP A 226 22.15 -8.46 6.00
CA ASP A 226 22.37 -9.27 4.81
C ASP A 226 22.20 -10.79 5.05
N VAL A 227 21.48 -11.16 6.11
CA VAL A 227 21.18 -12.56 6.49
C VAL A 227 20.57 -13.34 5.32
N ALA A 228 19.67 -12.73 4.56
CA ALA A 228 19.05 -13.33 3.39
C ALA A 228 20.05 -13.67 2.28
N TYR A 229 21.07 -12.82 2.09
CA TYR A 229 22.13 -13.05 1.12
C TYR A 229 23.13 -14.10 1.62
N GLN A 230 23.52 -14.03 2.90
CA GLN A 230 24.44 -15.01 3.50
C GLN A 230 23.86 -16.43 3.48
N ASN A 231 22.56 -16.56 3.80
CA ASN A 231 21.91 -17.86 3.86
C ASN A 231 21.47 -18.37 2.48
N PHE A 232 21.02 -17.48 1.59
CA PHE A 232 20.29 -17.89 0.37
C PHE A 232 20.78 -17.22 -0.92
N GLY A 233 21.76 -16.32 -0.86
CA GLY A 233 22.26 -15.57 -2.03
C GLY A 233 21.26 -14.56 -2.60
N ILE A 234 20.28 -14.13 -1.80
CA ILE A 234 19.21 -13.21 -2.21
C ILE A 234 19.38 -11.87 -1.50
N ARG A 235 19.78 -10.85 -2.25
CA ARG A 235 19.90 -9.46 -1.76
C ARG A 235 18.95 -8.56 -2.54
N GLY A 236 18.01 -7.92 -1.86
CA GLY A 236 17.06 -6.98 -2.46
C GLY A 236 15.88 -6.68 -1.55
N ALA A 237 15.00 -5.78 -1.98
CA ALA A 237 13.80 -5.42 -1.22
C ALA A 237 12.76 -6.56 -1.29
N ALA A 238 12.83 -7.48 -0.33
CA ALA A 238 11.90 -8.59 -0.20
C ALA A 238 10.51 -8.12 0.27
N SER A 239 9.46 -8.67 -0.34
CA SER A 239 8.09 -8.54 0.14
C SER A 239 7.80 -9.55 1.25
N ASN A 240 6.72 -9.34 2.01
CA ASN A 240 6.38 -10.24 3.11
C ASN A 240 6.09 -11.68 2.63
N VAL A 241 5.59 -11.87 1.41
CA VAL A 241 5.38 -13.22 0.84
C VAL A 241 6.70 -14.00 0.75
N VAL A 242 7.81 -13.34 0.41
CA VAL A 242 9.14 -13.96 0.38
C VAL A 242 9.56 -14.36 1.79
N ARG A 243 9.38 -13.48 2.77
CA ARG A 243 9.69 -13.79 4.17
C ARG A 243 8.90 -14.99 4.68
N VAL A 244 7.60 -15.02 4.41
CA VAL A 244 6.70 -16.14 4.80
C VAL A 244 7.07 -17.42 4.06
N LEU A 245 7.47 -17.34 2.80
CA LEU A 245 7.93 -18.49 2.03
C LEU A 245 9.17 -19.12 2.68
N PHE A 246 10.14 -18.33 3.12
CA PHE A 246 11.34 -18.86 3.79
C PHE A 246 11.09 -19.28 5.24
N GLU A 247 10.23 -18.58 5.99
CA GLU A 247 9.99 -18.89 7.40
C GLU A 247 8.98 -20.02 7.61
N SER A 248 8.01 -20.20 6.70
CA SER A 248 6.88 -21.13 6.86
C SER A 248 6.56 -21.95 5.61
N GLY A 249 7.36 -21.82 4.54
CA GLY A 249 7.20 -22.59 3.31
C GLY A 249 5.95 -22.25 2.50
N THR A 250 5.68 -23.06 1.48
CA THR A 250 4.52 -22.90 0.60
C THR A 250 3.20 -22.99 1.36
N VAL A 251 3.12 -23.81 2.42
CA VAL A 251 1.89 -23.93 3.23
C VAL A 251 1.59 -22.62 3.95
N GLY A 252 2.59 -21.97 4.56
CA GLY A 252 2.40 -20.68 5.21
C GLY A 252 1.94 -19.58 4.24
N VAL A 253 2.50 -19.57 3.03
CA VAL A 253 2.06 -18.65 1.97
C VAL A 253 0.60 -18.89 1.60
N LEU A 254 0.20 -20.15 1.37
CA LEU A 254 -1.17 -20.52 1.03
C LEU A 254 -2.17 -20.14 2.14
N LEU A 255 -1.83 -20.36 3.40
CA LEU A 255 -2.68 -19.98 4.53
C LEU A 255 -2.89 -18.46 4.62
N LYS A 256 -1.83 -17.67 4.43
CA LYS A 256 -1.96 -16.20 4.38
C LYS A 256 -2.79 -15.75 3.18
N PHE A 257 -2.56 -16.33 2.00
CA PHE A 257 -3.37 -16.06 0.81
C PHE A 257 -4.85 -16.37 1.06
N PHE A 258 -5.15 -17.53 1.64
CA PHE A 258 -6.51 -17.92 2.00
C PHE A 258 -7.16 -16.89 2.93
N TRP A 259 -6.45 -16.43 3.97
CA TRP A 259 -6.95 -15.41 4.88
C TRP A 259 -7.26 -14.09 4.15
N PHE A 260 -6.34 -13.61 3.30
CA PHE A 260 -6.58 -12.42 2.48
C PHE A 260 -7.79 -12.59 1.57
N THR A 261 -7.89 -13.70 0.84
CA THR A 261 -9.03 -13.95 -0.05
C THR A 261 -10.35 -14.07 0.71
N ALA A 262 -10.37 -14.73 1.86
CA ALA A 262 -11.56 -14.87 2.69
C ALA A 262 -12.08 -13.52 3.19
N VAL A 263 -11.18 -12.68 3.73
CA VAL A 263 -11.52 -11.32 4.20
C VAL A 263 -11.96 -10.43 3.04
N PHE A 264 -11.29 -10.52 1.88
CA PHE A 264 -11.66 -9.79 0.67
C PHE A 264 -13.09 -10.12 0.23
N ILE A 265 -13.43 -11.41 0.10
CA ILE A 265 -14.76 -11.87 -0.32
C ILE A 265 -15.82 -11.41 0.68
N TRP A 266 -15.54 -11.57 1.98
CA TRP A 266 -16.47 -11.15 3.04
C TRP A 266 -16.72 -9.63 3.00
N LEU A 267 -15.67 -8.82 2.92
CA LEU A 267 -15.78 -7.36 2.85
C LEU A 267 -16.52 -6.92 1.57
N LEU A 268 -16.19 -7.51 0.41
CA LEU A 268 -16.84 -7.19 -0.86
C LEU A 268 -18.34 -7.47 -0.79
N ASN A 269 -18.73 -8.68 -0.41
CA ASN A 269 -20.13 -9.08 -0.31
C ASN A 269 -20.90 -8.19 0.67
N THR A 270 -20.31 -7.90 1.83
CA THR A 270 -20.95 -7.05 2.85
C THR A 270 -21.07 -5.60 2.37
N PHE A 271 -20.01 -5.06 1.75
CA PHE A 271 -20.00 -3.71 1.18
C PHE A 271 -21.08 -3.56 0.11
N LEU A 272 -21.22 -4.51 -0.81
CA LEU A 272 -22.16 -4.42 -1.92
C LEU A 272 -23.63 -4.40 -1.44
N ASN A 273 -23.96 -5.18 -0.41
CA ASN A 273 -25.33 -5.40 0.05
C ASN A 273 -25.87 -4.38 1.06
N LYS A 274 -25.02 -3.62 1.75
CA LYS A 274 -25.48 -2.66 2.78
C LYS A 274 -25.90 -1.32 2.19
N SER A 275 -27.02 -0.75 2.65
CA SER A 275 -27.58 0.51 2.15
C SER A 275 -27.24 1.73 3.02
N ASN A 276 -26.97 1.53 4.32
CA ASN A 276 -26.64 2.60 5.25
C ASN A 276 -25.31 3.28 4.85
N LYS A 277 -25.34 4.61 4.73
CA LYS A 277 -24.21 5.41 4.24
C LYS A 277 -22.97 5.32 5.14
N THR A 278 -23.14 5.40 6.45
CA THR A 278 -22.04 5.32 7.44
C THR A 278 -21.43 3.91 7.47
N LEU A 279 -22.28 2.88 7.43
CA LEU A 279 -21.82 1.50 7.34
C LEU A 279 -21.08 1.23 6.03
N THR A 280 -21.61 1.75 4.92
CA THR A 280 -20.96 1.69 3.60
C THR A 280 -19.58 2.33 3.67
N PHE A 281 -19.44 3.49 4.31
CA PHE A 281 -18.14 4.15 4.48
C PHE A 281 -17.12 3.28 5.23
N ILE A 282 -17.52 2.67 6.36
CA ILE A 282 -16.65 1.80 7.15
C ILE A 282 -16.23 0.57 6.33
N LEU A 283 -17.19 -0.14 5.72
CA LEU A 283 -16.92 -1.33 4.91
C LEU A 283 -16.07 -1.03 3.68
N PHE A 284 -16.36 0.08 3.01
CA PHE A 284 -15.61 0.52 1.83
C PHE A 284 -14.17 0.85 2.21
N SER A 285 -13.98 1.61 3.29
CA SER A 285 -12.63 1.91 3.79
C SER A 285 -11.89 0.65 4.23
N ALA A 286 -12.56 -0.28 4.92
CA ALA A 286 -11.96 -1.55 5.33
C ALA A 286 -11.52 -2.37 4.12
N PHE A 287 -12.35 -2.42 3.07
CA PHE A 287 -12.07 -3.15 1.83
C PHE A 287 -10.87 -2.56 1.08
N THR A 288 -10.84 -1.25 0.83
CA THR A 288 -9.73 -0.60 0.12
C THR A 288 -8.44 -0.65 0.92
N SER A 289 -8.49 -0.50 2.25
CA SER A 289 -7.34 -0.69 3.13
C SER A 289 -6.85 -2.15 3.14
N HIS A 290 -7.74 -3.13 3.07
CA HIS A 290 -7.37 -4.54 2.94
C HIS A 290 -6.60 -4.80 1.64
N CYS A 291 -7.00 -4.18 0.53
CA CYS A 291 -6.23 -4.22 -0.71
C CYS A 291 -4.82 -3.65 -0.55
N VAL A 292 -4.60 -2.62 0.30
CA VAL A 292 -3.25 -2.07 0.56
C VAL A 292 -2.40 -3.10 1.28
N PHE A 293 -2.96 -3.74 2.30
CA PHE A 293 -2.28 -4.78 3.07
C PHE A 293 -1.93 -6.00 2.20
N PHE A 294 -2.84 -6.37 1.30
CA PHE A 294 -2.59 -7.47 0.38
C PHE A 294 -1.52 -7.12 -0.66
N PHE A 295 -1.57 -5.90 -1.22
CA PHE A 295 -0.53 -5.39 -2.10
C PHE A 295 0.84 -5.38 -1.41
N ASP A 296 0.91 -4.91 -0.16
CA ASP A 296 2.15 -4.88 0.60
C ASP A 296 2.72 -6.28 0.79
N PHE A 297 1.87 -7.21 1.24
CA PHE A 297 2.22 -8.61 1.44
C PHE A 297 2.83 -9.24 0.18
N LEU A 298 2.22 -9.01 -0.98
CA LEU A 298 2.67 -9.61 -2.23
C LEU A 298 3.93 -8.96 -2.80
N LEU A 299 3.94 -7.63 -2.92
CA LEU A 299 4.82 -6.95 -3.87
C LEU A 299 5.76 -5.93 -3.23
N TYR A 300 5.44 -5.42 -2.03
CA TYR A 300 6.07 -4.19 -1.57
C TYR A 300 6.97 -4.35 -0.35
N SER A 301 6.51 -4.94 0.75
CA SER A 301 7.33 -5.08 1.96
C SER A 301 6.66 -5.94 3.03
N ASP A 302 7.21 -5.94 4.24
CA ASP A 302 6.63 -6.45 5.48
C ASP A 302 6.10 -5.32 6.40
N ALA A 303 6.17 -4.08 5.94
CA ALA A 303 5.88 -2.89 6.74
C ALA A 303 4.45 -2.86 7.31
N THR A 304 3.43 -3.22 6.52
CA THR A 304 2.03 -3.25 7.02
C THR A 304 1.81 -4.26 8.12
N TRP A 305 2.69 -5.24 8.29
CA TRP A 305 2.59 -6.27 9.32
C TRP A 305 3.47 -5.96 10.53
N CYS A 306 4.65 -5.38 10.30
CA CYS A 306 5.66 -5.16 11.32
C CYS A 306 5.61 -3.75 11.96
N PHE A 307 4.99 -2.75 11.34
CA PHE A 307 4.94 -1.40 11.93
C PHE A 307 3.72 -1.17 12.81
N ASP A 308 3.99 -0.65 14.01
CA ASP A 308 3.04 -0.44 15.11
C ASP A 308 1.87 0.51 14.81
N ILE A 309 1.88 1.23 13.69
CA ILE A 309 0.82 2.21 13.37
C ILE A 309 -0.20 1.63 12.39
N LEU A 310 0.25 0.99 11.30
CA LEU A 310 -0.66 0.54 10.24
C LEU A 310 -1.45 -0.69 10.66
N SER A 311 -0.80 -1.69 11.25
CA SER A 311 -1.48 -2.94 11.64
C SER A 311 -2.64 -2.68 12.61
N PRO A 312 -2.46 -1.92 13.72
CA PRO A 312 -3.56 -1.68 14.65
C PRO A 312 -4.71 -0.87 14.04
N MET A 313 -4.40 0.13 13.20
CA MET A 313 -5.44 0.91 12.51
C MET A 313 -6.26 0.04 11.56
N TYR A 314 -5.60 -0.85 10.82
CA TYR A 314 -6.27 -1.78 9.93
C TYR A 314 -7.14 -2.78 10.68
N PHE A 315 -6.63 -3.42 11.75
CA PHE A 315 -7.40 -4.36 12.55
C PHE A 315 -8.55 -3.69 13.30
N LEU A 316 -8.38 -2.43 13.75
CA LEU A 316 -9.48 -1.65 14.29
C LEU A 316 -10.56 -1.40 13.24
N LEU A 317 -10.18 -1.04 12.01
CA LEU A 317 -11.12 -0.81 10.92
C LEU A 317 -11.87 -2.10 10.53
N LEU A 318 -11.18 -3.24 10.49
CA LEU A 318 -11.80 -4.56 10.34
C LEU A 318 -12.76 -4.87 11.49
N ALA A 319 -12.37 -4.61 12.73
CA ALA A 319 -13.21 -4.86 13.90
C ALA A 319 -14.47 -3.98 13.86
N LEU A 320 -14.35 -2.72 13.43
CA LEU A 320 -15.49 -1.83 13.19
C LEU A 320 -16.39 -2.36 12.06
N ALA A 321 -15.81 -2.80 10.95
CA ALA A 321 -16.56 -3.41 9.84
C ALA A 321 -17.31 -4.66 10.29
N PHE A 322 -16.66 -5.53 11.06
CA PHE A 322 -17.25 -6.74 11.62
C PHE A 322 -18.39 -6.39 12.57
N ARG A 323 -18.12 -5.56 13.58
CA ARG A 323 -19.12 -5.10 14.55
C ARG A 323 -20.32 -4.44 13.88
N ALA A 324 -20.08 -3.59 12.89
CA ALA A 324 -21.14 -2.85 12.23
C ALA A 324 -22.01 -3.74 11.33
N ASN A 325 -21.49 -4.90 10.88
CA ASN A 325 -22.29 -5.93 10.21
C ASN A 325 -23.29 -6.62 11.17
N PHE A 326 -22.89 -6.92 12.41
CA PHE A 326 -23.76 -7.59 13.40
C PHE A 326 -24.78 -6.62 14.05
N TYR A 327 -24.30 -5.50 14.60
CA TYR A 327 -25.14 -4.69 15.50
C TYR A 327 -26.12 -3.72 14.81
N MET A 328 -25.92 -3.38 13.54
CA MET A 328 -26.84 -2.48 12.83
C MET A 328 -28.06 -3.19 12.25
N ASP A 329 -27.99 -4.50 11.98
CA ASP A 329 -29.17 -5.30 11.66
C ASP A 329 -29.99 -5.59 12.93
N ASP A 330 -29.36 -5.89 14.07
CA ASP A 330 -30.06 -6.23 15.31
C ASP A 330 -30.89 -5.08 15.90
N ARG A 331 -30.52 -3.81 15.72
CA ARG A 331 -31.41 -2.71 16.14
C ARG A 331 -32.63 -2.56 15.25
N ILE A 332 -32.55 -2.94 13.99
CA ILE A 332 -33.69 -2.92 13.06
C ILE A 332 -34.54 -4.16 13.30
N VAL A 333 -33.94 -5.33 13.51
CA VAL A 333 -34.64 -6.58 13.84
C VAL A 333 -35.27 -6.50 15.22
N LEU A 334 -34.58 -5.99 16.25
CA LEU A 334 -35.15 -5.80 17.59
C LEU A 334 -36.23 -4.71 17.57
N LYS A 335 -36.03 -3.58 16.87
CA LYS A 335 -37.06 -2.55 16.77
C LYS A 335 -38.27 -3.04 15.97
N ASN A 336 -38.07 -3.83 14.91
CA ASN A 336 -39.16 -4.46 14.19
C ASN A 336 -39.82 -5.56 15.04
N PHE A 337 -39.07 -6.39 15.76
CA PHE A 337 -39.61 -7.42 16.65
C PHE A 337 -40.43 -6.80 17.79
N LEU A 338 -39.91 -5.78 18.47
CA LEU A 338 -40.61 -5.01 19.49
C LEU A 338 -41.87 -4.32 18.93
N LYS A 339 -41.80 -3.77 17.72
CA LYS A 339 -42.93 -3.11 17.06
C LYS A 339 -44.00 -4.09 16.56
N THR A 340 -43.60 -5.26 16.07
CA THR A 340 -44.49 -6.27 15.46
C THR A 340 -45.12 -7.18 16.51
N HIS A 341 -44.40 -7.51 17.59
CA HIS A 341 -44.84 -8.47 18.60
C HIS A 341 -45.15 -7.86 19.97
N LEU A 342 -44.58 -6.70 20.31
CA LEU A 342 -44.78 -6.10 21.64
C LEU A 342 -45.53 -4.76 21.62
N LYS A 343 -45.79 -4.16 20.44
CA LYS A 343 -46.46 -2.85 20.28
C LYS A 343 -45.87 -1.71 21.14
N ILE A 344 -44.59 -1.82 21.52
CA ILE A 344 -43.88 -0.77 22.25
C ILE A 344 -43.26 0.16 21.19
N TYR A 345 -43.61 1.45 21.24
CA TYR A 345 -43.18 2.47 20.26
C TYR A 345 -41.78 3.02 20.52
#